data_AF-A0A538HF50-F1
#
_entry.id   AF-A0A538HF50-F1
#
_cell.length_a   1.000
_cell.length_b   1.000
_cell.length_c   1.000
_cell.angle_alpha   90.00
_cell.angle_beta   90.00
_cell.angle_gamma   90.00
#
_symmetry.space_group_name_H-M   'P 1'
#
loop_
_entity.id
_entity.type
_entity.pdbx_description
1 polymer ?
#
loop_
_entity_poly.entity_id
_entity_poly.type
_entity_poly.pdbx_seq_one_letter_code
_entity_poly.pdbx_strand_id
1 'polypeptide(L)'
;MLLWYIGMSVWFVANVFRSVGVDYRLVALGALLPLIVDLPAGHRWFGHTLVFAAAALLIVMVGTIGRTRLLRRRLICVPIGIFVGLVLSGAWTGGDAFWWPVLGGGLGHHSLLPATWAVIVEEVVGLVACWWVVGQFDLYLPEVRREFWRTGRLRAVV
;
A
#
# COMPACT_ATOMS: atom_id res chain seq x y z
N MET A 1 7.04 -4.50 9.89
CA MET A 1 6.15 -4.46 8.72
C MET A 1 5.06 -3.39 8.77
N LEU A 2 4.27 -3.26 9.84
CA LEU A 2 3.06 -2.43 9.79
C LEU A 2 3.39 -0.95 9.51
N LEU A 3 4.27 -0.34 10.30
CA LEU A 3 4.64 1.06 10.12
C LEU A 3 5.42 1.27 8.82
N TRP A 4 6.22 0.28 8.42
CA TRP A 4 6.89 0.29 7.12
C TRP A 4 5.89 0.44 5.97
N TYR A 5 4.91 -0.46 5.86
CA TYR A 5 3.92 -0.41 4.77
C TYR A 5 3.05 0.83 4.85
N ILE A 6 2.54 1.20 6.03
CA ILE A 6 1.65 2.36 6.18
C ILE A 6 2.42 3.65 5.91
N GLY A 7 3.51 3.88 6.64
CA GLY A 7 4.28 5.12 6.60
C GLY A 7 4.91 5.36 5.24
N MET A 8 5.61 4.36 4.70
CA MET A 8 6.28 4.52 3.40
C MET A 8 5.28 4.64 2.25
N SER A 9 4.17 3.89 2.26
CA SER A 9 3.19 3.99 1.17
C SER A 9 2.52 5.37 1.13
N VAL A 10 2.11 5.89 2.29
CA VAL A 10 1.54 7.24 2.38
C VAL A 10 2.57 8.28 2.00
N TRP A 11 3.79 8.20 2.54
CA TRP A 11 4.86 9.15 2.22
C TRP A 11 5.20 9.14 0.72
N PHE A 12 5.38 7.97 0.11
CA PHE A 12 5.73 7.86 -1.30
C PHE A 12 4.62 8.40 -2.20
N VAL A 13 3.37 7.97 -1.97
CA VAL A 13 2.22 8.43 -2.76
C VAL A 13 1.97 9.93 -2.58
N ALA A 14 2.12 10.46 -1.36
CA ALA A 14 1.93 11.88 -1.09
C ALA A 14 2.97 12.74 -1.84
N ASN A 15 4.24 12.31 -1.84
CA ASN A 15 5.32 13.06 -2.47
C ASN A 15 5.34 12.93 -4.01
N VAL A 16 4.93 11.78 -4.55
CA VAL A 16 4.88 11.52 -6.00
C VAL A 16 3.64 12.13 -6.64
N PHE A 17 2.44 11.86 -6.10
CA PHE A 17 1.20 12.31 -6.76
C PHE A 17 0.80 13.74 -6.38
N ARG A 18 1.18 14.21 -5.19
CA ARG A 18 0.86 15.56 -4.64
C ARG A 18 -0.60 15.99 -4.89
N SER A 19 -1.53 15.03 -4.85
CA SER A 19 -2.91 15.24 -5.29
C SER A 19 -3.86 15.26 -4.09
N VAL A 20 -4.64 16.34 -3.97
CA VAL A 20 -5.57 16.58 -2.86
C VAL A 20 -6.73 15.57 -2.80
N GLY A 21 -7.00 14.84 -3.89
CA GLY A 21 -8.13 13.91 -3.93
C GLY A 21 -7.77 12.43 -3.80
N VAL A 22 -6.54 12.12 -3.38
CA VAL A 22 -6.15 10.76 -2.98
C VAL A 22 -6.64 10.51 -1.54
N ASP A 23 -7.25 9.34 -1.32
CA ASP A 23 -7.60 8.87 0.01
C ASP A 23 -6.44 8.00 0.53
N TYR A 24 -5.56 8.62 1.33
CA TYR A 24 -4.33 8.00 1.82
C TYR A 24 -4.60 6.85 2.80
N ARG A 25 -5.79 6.80 3.41
CA ARG A 25 -6.19 5.67 4.25
C ARG A 25 -6.36 4.42 3.41
N LEU A 26 -6.99 4.55 2.23
CA LEU A 26 -7.14 3.43 1.30
C LEU A 26 -5.82 3.00 0.68
N VAL A 27 -4.88 3.92 0.47
CA VAL A 27 -3.52 3.59 0.06
C VAL A 27 -2.82 2.75 1.14
N ALA A 28 -2.85 3.20 2.39
CA ALA A 28 -2.25 2.48 3.51
C ALA A 28 -2.87 1.08 3.69
N LEU A 29 -4.21 0.99 3.62
CA LEU A 29 -4.92 -0.29 3.67
C LEU A 29 -4.55 -1.19 2.48
N GLY A 30 -4.47 -0.63 1.28
CA GLY A 30 -4.06 -1.35 0.07
C GLY A 30 -2.64 -1.90 0.17
N ALA A 31 -1.71 -1.14 0.75
CA ALA A 31 -0.32 -1.58 0.94
C ALA A 31 -0.20 -2.77 1.91
N LEU A 32 -1.14 -2.94 2.83
CA LEU A 32 -1.19 -4.08 3.74
C LEU A 32 -1.88 -5.31 3.15
N LEU A 33 -2.67 -5.17 2.09
CA LEU A 33 -3.44 -6.28 1.52
C LEU A 33 -2.58 -7.49 1.11
N PRO A 34 -1.43 -7.34 0.42
CA PRO A 34 -0.55 -8.47 0.11
C PRO A 34 -0.17 -9.30 1.35
N LEU A 35 0.18 -8.61 2.44
CA LEU A 35 0.53 -9.25 3.70
C LEU A 35 -0.69 -9.93 4.33
N ILE A 36 -1.85 -9.28 4.33
CA ILE A 36 -3.09 -9.81 4.92
C ILE A 36 -3.59 -11.06 4.19
N VAL A 37 -3.50 -11.07 2.85
CA VAL A 37 -3.92 -12.21 2.03
C VAL A 37 -3.03 -13.43 2.27
N ASP A 38 -1.76 -13.22 2.55
CA ASP A 38 -0.78 -14.29 2.76
C ASP A 38 -0.64 -14.73 4.23
N LEU A 39 -1.23 -13.99 5.18
CA LEU A 39 -1.24 -14.35 6.61
C LEU A 39 -1.74 -15.79 6.88
N PRO A 40 -2.86 -16.27 6.29
CA PRO A 40 -3.35 -17.63 6.53
C PRO A 40 -2.41 -18.72 6.02
N ALA A 41 -1.63 -18.43 4.98
CA ALA A 41 -0.65 -19.36 4.42
C ALA A 41 0.65 -19.39 5.25
N GLY A 42 0.99 -18.30 5.95
CA GLY A 42 2.21 -18.18 6.76
C GLY A 42 3.50 -18.00 5.93
N HIS A 43 3.38 -17.94 4.60
CA HIS A 43 4.46 -17.72 3.65
C HIS A 43 3.96 -16.83 2.51
N ARG A 44 4.87 -16.25 1.71
CA ARG A 44 4.48 -15.48 0.52
C ARG A 44 3.76 -16.40 -0.45
N TRP A 45 2.53 -16.04 -0.79
CA TRP A 45 1.65 -16.84 -1.64
C TRP A 45 1.05 -15.96 -2.73
N PHE A 46 -0.27 -15.93 -2.86
CA PHE A 46 -0.97 -15.21 -3.92
C PHE A 46 -0.89 -13.68 -3.77
N GLY A 47 -0.89 -13.16 -2.54
CA GLY A 47 -0.92 -11.73 -2.25
C GLY A 47 0.30 -10.97 -2.75
N HIS A 48 1.47 -11.62 -2.82
CA HIS A 48 2.72 -11.02 -3.31
C HIS A 48 2.98 -11.24 -4.82
N THR A 49 1.97 -11.69 -5.58
CA THR A 49 2.07 -11.83 -7.04
C THR A 49 1.73 -10.51 -7.75
N LEU A 50 2.32 -10.27 -8.92
CA LEU A 50 1.93 -9.14 -9.77
C LEU A 50 0.47 -9.28 -10.24
N VAL A 51 0.02 -10.52 -10.47
CA VAL A 51 -1.35 -10.82 -10.89
C VAL A 51 -2.37 -10.42 -9.83
N PHE A 52 -2.08 -10.59 -8.53
CA PHE A 52 -2.99 -10.11 -7.48
C PHE A 52 -3.20 -8.59 -7.56
N ALA A 53 -2.14 -7.81 -7.73
CA ALA A 53 -2.24 -6.36 -7.87
C ALA A 53 -2.98 -5.95 -9.16
N ALA A 54 -2.67 -6.60 -10.29
CA ALA A 54 -3.34 -6.35 -11.56
C ALA A 54 -4.83 -6.76 -11.52
N ALA A 55 -5.16 -7.88 -10.89
CA ALA A 55 -6.53 -8.35 -10.70
C ALA A 55 -7.32 -7.40 -9.80
N ALA A 56 -6.73 -6.93 -8.69
CA ALA A 56 -7.36 -5.92 -7.85
C ALA A 56 -7.64 -4.63 -8.63
N LEU A 57 -6.70 -4.18 -9.45
CA LEU A 57 -6.91 -3.03 -10.34
C LEU A 57 -8.06 -3.30 -11.33
N LEU A 58 -8.06 -4.46 -11.98
CA LEU A 58 -9.09 -4.85 -12.93
C LEU A 58 -10.47 -4.90 -12.27
N ILE A 59 -10.59 -5.51 -11.08
CA ILE A 59 -11.83 -5.57 -10.30
C ILE A 59 -12.34 -4.16 -9.99
N VAL A 60 -11.45 -3.25 -9.58
CA VAL A 60 -11.82 -1.85 -9.35
C VAL A 60 -12.27 -1.16 -10.64
N MET A 61 -11.59 -1.39 -11.77
CA MET A 61 -11.98 -0.81 -13.06
C MET A 61 -13.34 -1.31 -13.52
N VAL A 62 -13.54 -2.63 -13.55
CA VAL A 62 -14.78 -3.27 -13.99
C VAL A 62 -15.93 -2.94 -13.04
N GLY A 63 -15.72 -3.03 -11.73
CA GLY A 63 -16.75 -2.73 -10.72
C GLY A 63 -17.16 -1.26 -10.67
N THR A 64 -16.41 -0.37 -11.31
CA THR A 64 -16.74 1.06 -11.39
C THR A 64 -17.26 1.48 -12.77
N ILE A 65 -17.47 0.55 -13.70
CA ILE A 65 -18.15 0.83 -14.97
C ILE A 65 -19.57 1.34 -14.68
N GLY A 66 -19.92 2.48 -15.29
CA GLY A 66 -21.23 3.13 -15.08
C GLY A 66 -21.41 3.80 -13.71
N ARG A 67 -20.38 3.84 -12.86
CA ARG A 67 -20.41 4.51 -11.55
C ARG A 67 -19.81 5.93 -11.61
N THR A 68 -19.95 6.67 -10.51
CA THR A 68 -19.44 8.05 -10.42
C THR A 68 -17.92 8.10 -10.49
N ARG A 69 -17.40 9.12 -11.18
CA ARG A 69 -15.95 9.37 -11.31
C ARG A 69 -15.24 9.47 -9.95
N LEU A 70 -15.92 10.00 -8.94
CA LEU A 70 -15.40 10.13 -7.57
C LEU A 70 -15.20 8.77 -6.89
N LEU A 71 -16.15 7.84 -7.04
CA LEU A 71 -16.01 6.49 -6.49
C LEU A 71 -14.83 5.76 -7.11
N ARG A 72 -14.71 5.82 -8.45
CA ARG A 72 -13.58 5.22 -9.17
C ARG A 72 -12.24 5.77 -8.69
N ARG A 73 -12.12 7.09 -8.57
CA ARG A 73 -10.90 7.73 -8.04
C ARG A 73 -10.55 7.26 -6.63
N ARG A 74 -11.55 7.11 -5.77
CA ARG A 74 -11.36 6.63 -4.40
C ARG A 74 -10.92 5.16 -4.36
N LEU A 75 -11.58 4.28 -5.12
CA LEU A 75 -11.27 2.85 -5.13
C LEU A 75 -9.92 2.55 -5.80
N ILE A 76 -9.47 3.34 -6.77
CA ILE A 76 -8.13 3.22 -7.38
C ILE A 76 -7.01 3.35 -6.35
N CYS A 77 -7.24 4.05 -5.24
CA CYS A 77 -6.25 4.18 -4.17
C CYS A 77 -5.87 2.82 -3.56
N VAL A 78 -6.78 1.84 -3.59
CA VAL A 78 -6.52 0.48 -3.07
C VAL A 78 -5.50 -0.27 -3.94
N PRO A 79 -5.71 -0.46 -5.27
CA PRO A 79 -4.68 -1.01 -6.15
C PRO A 79 -3.35 -0.26 -6.11
N ILE A 80 -3.37 1.08 -6.05
CA ILE A 80 -2.15 1.87 -5.89
C ILE A 80 -1.41 1.45 -4.63
N GLY A 81 -2.12 1.34 -3.50
CA GLY A 81 -1.57 0.82 -2.25
C GLY A 81 -0.96 -0.56 -2.42
N ILE A 82 -1.67 -1.50 -3.08
CA ILE A 82 -1.18 -2.87 -3.33
C ILE A 82 0.13 -2.85 -4.13
N PHE A 83 0.19 -2.10 -5.23
CA PHE A 83 1.42 -1.99 -6.04
C PHE A 83 2.59 -1.44 -5.22
N VAL A 84 2.34 -0.40 -4.41
CA VAL A 84 3.36 0.14 -3.52
C VAL A 84 3.76 -0.90 -2.46
N GLY A 85 2.82 -1.67 -1.91
CA GLY A 85 3.11 -2.79 -1.00
C GLY A 85 4.00 -3.86 -1.65
N LEU A 86 3.76 -4.22 -2.91
CA LEU A 86 4.66 -5.12 -3.65
C LEU A 86 6.06 -4.53 -3.80
N VAL A 87 6.17 -3.21 -4.04
CA VAL A 87 7.45 -2.49 -4.10
C VAL A 87 8.12 -2.36 -2.71
N LEU A 88 7.37 -2.27 -1.63
CA LEU A 88 7.94 -2.19 -0.28
C LEU A 88 8.36 -3.56 0.28
N SER A 89 7.70 -4.63 -0.17
CA SER A 89 7.96 -6.01 0.27
C SER A 89 9.17 -6.68 -0.41
N GLY A 90 9.71 -6.05 -1.47
CA GLY A 90 10.71 -6.73 -2.29
C GLY A 90 10.12 -7.88 -3.11
N ALA A 91 8.81 -7.91 -3.39
CA ALA A 91 8.17 -9.09 -4.01
C ALA A 91 8.85 -9.51 -5.34
N TRP A 92 9.34 -8.53 -6.12
CA TRP A 92 10.02 -8.77 -7.40
C TRP A 92 11.35 -9.52 -7.26
N THR A 93 11.95 -9.60 -6.07
CA THR A 93 13.18 -10.39 -5.85
C THR A 93 12.90 -11.90 -5.86
N GLY A 94 11.63 -12.31 -5.70
CA GLY A 94 11.18 -13.70 -5.76
C GLY A 94 10.94 -14.25 -7.16
N GLY A 95 11.30 -13.50 -8.21
CA GLY A 95 11.30 -13.93 -9.62
C GLY A 95 10.04 -14.69 -10.05
N ASP A 96 10.13 -16.01 -10.06
CA ASP A 96 9.08 -16.92 -10.50
C ASP A 96 7.75 -16.76 -9.77
N ALA A 97 7.80 -16.54 -8.44
CA ALA A 97 6.59 -16.34 -7.64
C ALA A 97 5.92 -14.99 -7.95
N PHE A 98 6.70 -13.94 -8.23
CA PHE A 98 6.17 -12.62 -8.56
C PHE A 98 5.42 -12.62 -9.90
N TRP A 99 5.96 -13.34 -10.90
CA TRP A 99 5.41 -13.43 -12.25
C TRP A 99 4.37 -14.54 -12.44
N TRP A 100 4.02 -15.27 -11.38
CA TRP A 100 3.01 -16.31 -11.45
C TRP A 100 1.66 -15.77 -11.97
N PRO A 101 0.98 -16.44 -12.94
CA PRO A 101 1.31 -17.70 -13.59
C PRO A 101 2.02 -17.55 -14.96
N VAL A 102 2.40 -16.33 -15.35
CA VAL A 102 2.87 -15.99 -16.70
C VAL A 102 4.20 -16.68 -17.05
N LEU A 103 5.15 -16.75 -16.12
CA LEU A 103 6.44 -17.40 -16.33
C LEU A 103 6.45 -18.91 -15.99
N GLY A 104 5.29 -19.51 -15.70
CA GLY A 104 5.17 -20.95 -15.48
C GLY A 104 5.79 -21.49 -14.18
N GLY A 105 6.27 -20.62 -13.29
CA GLY A 105 6.73 -21.00 -11.95
C GLY A 105 5.60 -21.49 -11.04
N GLY A 106 5.96 -22.05 -9.87
CA GLY A 106 5.01 -22.32 -8.78
C GLY A 106 4.96 -21.15 -7.79
N LEU A 107 3.90 -21.08 -6.98
CA LEU A 107 3.89 -20.24 -5.78
C LEU A 107 4.84 -20.89 -4.76
N GLY A 108 6.10 -20.47 -4.75
CA GLY A 108 7.14 -21.03 -3.88
C GLY A 108 6.90 -20.78 -2.39
N HIS A 109 7.60 -21.50 -1.53
CA HIS A 109 7.57 -21.29 -0.07
C HIS A 109 8.65 -20.27 0.35
N HIS A 110 8.39 -18.99 0.12
CA HIS A 110 9.25 -17.92 0.63
C HIS A 110 8.72 -17.40 1.96
N SER A 111 9.62 -17.12 2.90
CA SER A 111 9.26 -16.54 4.20
C SER A 111 8.44 -15.26 4.02
N LEU A 112 7.31 -15.16 4.74
CA LEU A 112 6.43 -14.00 4.68
C LEU A 112 7.15 -12.72 5.12
N LEU A 113 7.96 -12.84 6.17
CA LEU A 113 8.74 -11.76 6.76
C LEU A 113 10.24 -11.95 6.47
N PRO A 114 10.99 -10.86 6.28
CA PRO A 114 12.44 -10.91 6.22
C PRO A 114 13.03 -11.24 7.60
N ALA A 115 14.36 -11.32 7.68
CA ALA A 115 15.06 -11.53 8.94
C ALA A 115 14.63 -10.51 10.02
N THR A 116 14.60 -10.92 11.28
CA THR A 116 14.07 -10.11 12.40
C THR A 116 14.74 -8.73 12.52
N TRP A 117 16.05 -8.64 12.26
CA TRP A 117 16.76 -7.36 12.27
C TRP A 117 16.29 -6.43 11.14
N ALA A 118 16.01 -6.98 9.95
CA ALA A 118 15.48 -6.22 8.82
C ALA A 118 14.07 -5.72 9.12
N VAL A 119 13.24 -6.54 9.80
CA VAL A 119 11.92 -6.11 10.29
C VAL A 119 12.01 -4.88 11.19
N ILE A 120 12.98 -4.86 12.10
CA ILE A 120 13.19 -3.73 13.01
C ILE A 120 13.61 -2.48 12.22
N VAL A 121 14.56 -2.62 11.30
CA VAL A 121 15.02 -1.50 10.46
C VAL A 121 13.86 -0.93 9.64
N GLU A 122 13.08 -1.79 8.99
CA GLU A 122 11.89 -1.39 8.24
C GLU A 122 10.87 -0.66 9.12
N GLU A 123 10.58 -1.17 10.33
CA GLU A 123 9.66 -0.47 11.25
C GLU A 123 10.19 0.89 11.68
N VAL A 124 11.49 1.03 11.93
CA VAL A 124 12.11 2.32 12.27
C VAL A 124 11.98 3.30 11.10
N VAL A 125 12.26 2.86 9.87
CA VAL A 125 12.10 3.72 8.70
C VAL A 125 10.63 4.08 8.48
N GLY A 126 9.71 3.13 8.68
CA GLY A 126 8.27 3.38 8.64
C GLY A 126 7.82 4.41 9.67
N LEU A 127 8.36 4.34 10.90
CA LEU A 127 8.09 5.32 11.95
C LEU A 127 8.62 6.70 11.58
N VAL A 128 9.82 6.80 11.01
CA VAL A 128 10.38 8.06 10.52
C VAL A 128 9.53 8.63 9.39
N ALA A 129 9.05 7.78 8.46
CA ALA A 129 8.17 8.21 7.37
C ALA A 129 6.83 8.74 7.93
N CYS A 130 6.24 8.06 8.91
CA CYS A 130 5.04 8.55 9.60
C CYS A 130 5.28 9.91 10.27
N TRP A 131 6.39 10.06 11.00
CA TRP A 131 6.76 11.32 11.64
C TRP A 131 6.95 12.44 10.60
N TRP A 132 7.58 12.14 9.47
CA TRP A 132 7.76 13.09 8.38
C TRP A 132 6.42 13.54 7.78
N VAL A 133 5.51 12.60 7.51
CA VAL A 133 4.16 12.92 7.01
C VAL A 133 3.40 13.78 8.02
N VAL A 134 3.55 13.51 9.32
CA VAL A 134 2.91 14.32 10.37
C VAL A 134 3.40 15.76 10.34
N GLY A 135 4.72 15.98 10.18
CA GLY A 135 5.29 17.33 10.06
C GLY A 135 4.95 18.01 8.73
N GLN A 136 4.99 17.27 7.62
CA GLN A 136 4.77 17.79 6.27
C GLN A 136 3.33 18.31 6.03
N PHE A 137 2.35 17.75 6.74
CA PHE A 137 0.93 18.06 6.56
C PHE A 137 0.26 18.58 7.84
N ASP A 138 1.06 19.07 8.80
CA ASP A 138 0.57 19.66 10.04
C ASP A 138 -0.44 18.79 10.81
N LEU A 139 -0.28 17.46 10.76
CA LEU A 139 -1.20 16.51 11.42
C LEU A 139 -1.15 16.60 12.95
N TYR A 140 -0.21 17.37 13.50
CA TYR A 140 -0.20 17.77 14.90
C TYR A 140 -1.37 18.71 15.25
N LEU A 141 -1.91 19.45 14.28
CA LEU A 141 -3.10 20.28 14.47
C LEU A 141 -4.36 19.42 14.55
N PRO A 142 -5.20 19.58 15.59
CA PRO A 142 -6.37 18.73 15.81
C PRO A 142 -7.45 18.89 14.73
N GLU A 143 -7.49 20.02 14.04
CA GLU A 143 -8.44 20.28 12.95
C GLU A 143 -8.07 19.51 11.69
N VAL A 144 -6.81 19.64 11.25
CA VAL A 144 -6.27 18.91 10.08
C VAL A 144 -6.35 17.41 10.30
N ARG A 145 -6.00 16.93 11.51
CA ARG A 145 -6.14 15.52 11.89
C ARG A 145 -7.59 15.03 11.80
N ARG A 146 -8.56 15.82 12.28
CA ARG A 146 -9.99 15.46 12.18
C ARG A 146 -10.46 15.43 10.72
N GLU A 147 -10.01 16.37 9.89
CA GLU A 147 -10.32 16.37 8.47
C GLU A 147 -9.73 15.14 7.77
N PHE A 148 -8.49 14.75 8.09
CA PHE A 148 -7.85 13.54 7.58
C PHE A 148 -8.65 12.29 7.95
N TRP A 149 -9.05 12.12 9.22
CA TRP A 149 -9.85 10.97 9.62
C TRP A 149 -11.22 10.93 8.94
N ARG A 150 -11.84 12.08 8.67
CA ARG A 150 -13.14 12.13 8.00
C ARG A 150 -13.05 11.90 6.49
N THR A 151 -12.04 12.46 5.83
CA THR A 151 -11.98 12.54 4.37
C THR A 151 -10.90 11.67 3.73
N GLY A 152 -9.90 11.24 4.51
CA GLY A 152 -8.73 10.51 4.06
C GLY A 152 -7.70 11.37 3.30
N ARG A 153 -7.91 12.68 3.24
CA ARG A 153 -7.09 13.61 2.44
C ARG A 153 -6.04 14.30 3.30
N LEU A 154 -4.86 14.46 2.74
CA LEU A 154 -3.80 15.30 3.29
C LEU A 154 -3.82 16.63 2.53
N ARG A 155 -3.97 17.74 3.27
CA ARG A 155 -3.84 19.10 2.77
C ARG A 155 -2.70 19.75 3.53
N ALA A 156 -1.71 20.27 2.81
CA ALA A 156 -0.76 21.19 3.42
C ALA A 156 -1.51 22.49 3.73
N VAL A 157 -1.39 23.00 4.96
CA VAL A 157 -1.83 24.35 5.28
C VAL A 157 -0.70 25.25 4.79
N VAL A 158 -0.92 25.92 3.65
CA VAL A 158 0.01 26.94 3.12
C VAL A 158 -0.31 28.27 3.78
#